data_AF-D2AWM4-F1
#
_entry.id   AF-D2AWM4-F1
#
_cell.length_a   1.000
_cell.length_b   1.000
_cell.length_c   1.000
_cell.angle_alpha   90.00
_cell.angle_beta   90.00
_cell.angle_gamma   90.00
#
_symmetry.space_group_name_H-M   'P 1'
#
loop_
_entity.id
_entity.type
_entity.pdbx_description
1 polymer ?
#
loop_
_entity_poly.entity_id
_entity_poly.type
_entity_poly.pdbx_seq_one_letter_code
_entity_poly.pdbx_strand_id
1 'polypeptide(L)'
;MRLSRLQIAASTASVLTFIAALATEALPSLPYTTGFAPHWVTAAAALAGAGFAFFERPVAVGWLSSVLLLWSAGGLVLDCFRAFFVVTGIPAGEFARVDGPGMAGRALSLAATGLVGALVLRRTRLPSGPWLGYTAFALGFIYPTVKLYWSLGGSFLRPADYSEGFPYGELIMLAIGAVGSLALVQAWGRRLPRGLVLSGGWTGAAMLSTMGSMSVFGTLSQLMGVTDGPVPLGDASAVVMVSCVYGSWLLFGLAVAGATLAYQRQTARVLAR
;
A
#
# COMPACT_ATOMS: atom_id res chain seq x y z
N MET A 1 7.02 -21.35 26.73
CA MET A 1 7.78 -20.53 25.75
C MET A 1 7.59 -19.05 26.07
N ARG A 2 8.66 -18.24 26.13
CA ARG A 2 8.52 -16.78 26.26
C ARG A 2 8.31 -16.17 24.87
N LEU A 3 7.18 -15.49 24.67
CA LEU A 3 6.92 -14.77 23.42
C LEU A 3 7.80 -13.52 23.31
N SER A 4 8.33 -13.25 22.11
CA SER A 4 9.05 -12.00 21.86
C SER A 4 8.09 -10.81 21.77
N ARG A 5 8.59 -9.59 22.06
CA ARG A 5 7.79 -8.34 21.93
C ARG A 5 7.16 -8.18 20.55
N LEU A 6 7.87 -8.58 19.48
CA LEU A 6 7.34 -8.51 18.12
C LEU A 6 6.20 -9.51 17.89
N GLN A 7 6.26 -10.71 18.45
CA GLN A 7 5.15 -11.67 18.37
C GLN A 7 3.92 -11.14 19.07
N ILE A 8 4.08 -10.60 20.28
CA ILE A 8 2.97 -9.99 21.04
C ILE A 8 2.34 -8.86 20.22
N ALA A 9 3.15 -7.92 19.71
CA ALA A 9 2.64 -6.81 18.89
C ALA A 9 1.91 -7.30 17.63
N ALA A 10 2.50 -8.26 16.89
CA ALA A 10 1.87 -8.82 15.69
C ALA A 10 0.54 -9.52 16.00
N SER A 11 0.49 -10.30 17.07
CA SER A 11 -0.74 -10.95 17.51
C SER A 11 -1.80 -9.93 17.95
N THR A 12 -1.42 -8.92 18.73
CA THR A 12 -2.36 -7.89 19.20
C THR A 12 -2.94 -7.10 18.04
N ALA A 13 -2.10 -6.64 17.11
CA ALA A 13 -2.57 -5.92 15.93
C ALA A 13 -3.51 -6.78 15.06
N SER A 14 -3.18 -8.07 14.89
CA SER A 14 -4.02 -9.01 14.15
C SER A 14 -5.36 -9.24 14.85
N VAL A 15 -5.37 -9.47 16.18
CA VAL A 15 -6.62 -9.65 16.95
C VAL A 15 -7.48 -8.39 16.92
N LEU A 16 -6.90 -7.20 17.06
CA LEU A 16 -7.63 -5.94 16.94
C LEU A 16 -8.21 -5.76 15.53
N THR A 17 -7.47 -6.16 14.49
CA THR A 17 -7.96 -6.16 13.10
C THR A 17 -9.16 -7.10 12.93
N PHE A 18 -9.09 -8.30 13.52
CA PHE A 18 -10.20 -9.25 13.51
C PHE A 18 -11.44 -8.69 14.21
N ILE A 19 -11.28 -8.12 15.41
CA ILE A 19 -12.38 -7.48 16.16
C ILE A 19 -12.98 -6.33 15.35
N ALA A 20 -12.15 -5.47 14.75
CA ALA A 20 -12.61 -4.37 13.91
C ALA A 20 -13.40 -4.88 12.69
N ALA A 21 -12.95 -5.96 12.04
CA ALA A 21 -13.65 -6.55 10.92
C ALA A 21 -15.06 -7.04 11.30
N LEU A 22 -15.19 -7.75 12.43
CA LEU A 22 -16.48 -8.21 12.94
C LEU A 22 -17.39 -7.04 13.39
N ALA A 23 -16.83 -6.06 14.08
CA ALA A 23 -17.59 -4.92 14.58
C ALA A 23 -18.13 -4.00 13.48
N THR A 24 -17.47 -3.98 12.32
CA THR A 24 -17.84 -3.13 11.18
C THR A 24 -18.73 -3.83 10.15
N GLU A 25 -18.83 -5.15 10.18
CA GLU A 25 -19.60 -5.94 9.22
C GLU A 25 -21.09 -5.54 9.15
N ALA A 26 -21.68 -5.17 10.29
CA ALA A 26 -23.07 -4.76 10.37
C ALA A 26 -23.31 -3.29 10.02
N LEU A 27 -22.25 -2.51 9.76
CA LEU A 27 -22.38 -1.08 9.46
C LEU A 27 -22.67 -0.86 7.97
N PRO A 28 -23.45 0.19 7.62
CA PRO A 28 -23.66 0.56 6.23
C PRO A 28 -22.35 0.90 5.52
N SER A 29 -22.09 0.27 4.37
CA SER A 29 -20.95 0.61 3.51
C SER A 29 -21.21 1.89 2.72
N LEU A 30 -20.19 2.73 2.56
CA LEU A 30 -20.28 3.91 1.69
C LEU A 30 -20.01 3.53 0.23
N PRO A 31 -20.61 4.22 -0.76
CA PRO A 31 -20.44 3.84 -2.17
C PRO A 31 -18.99 3.82 -2.66
N TYR A 32 -18.08 4.61 -2.06
CA TYR A 32 -16.68 4.61 -2.47
C TYR A 32 -15.88 3.42 -1.94
N THR A 33 -16.42 2.62 -1.02
CA THR A 33 -15.76 1.42 -0.50
C THR A 33 -15.94 0.21 -1.43
N THR A 34 -16.62 0.39 -2.57
CA THR A 34 -16.67 -0.62 -3.64
C THR A 34 -15.26 -0.97 -4.11
N GLY A 35 -14.95 -2.28 -4.20
CA GLY A 35 -13.62 -2.79 -4.53
C GLY A 35 -12.66 -2.96 -3.35
N PHE A 36 -13.03 -2.54 -2.13
CA PHE A 36 -12.26 -2.81 -0.92
C PHE A 36 -12.36 -4.28 -0.55
N ALA A 37 -11.43 -4.78 0.28
CA ALA A 37 -11.46 -6.17 0.74
C ALA A 37 -12.75 -6.45 1.53
N PRO A 38 -13.48 -7.54 1.23
CA PRO A 38 -14.61 -7.97 2.05
C PRO A 38 -14.22 -8.20 3.51
N HIS A 39 -15.13 -7.95 4.46
CA HIS A 39 -14.86 -8.12 5.90
C HIS A 39 -14.36 -9.53 6.26
N TRP A 40 -14.88 -10.57 5.61
CA TRP A 40 -14.45 -11.95 5.84
C TRP A 40 -12.98 -12.19 5.43
N VAL A 41 -12.49 -11.49 4.39
CA VAL A 41 -11.07 -11.56 3.97
C VAL A 41 -10.21 -10.97 5.07
N THR A 42 -10.57 -9.79 5.56
CA THR A 42 -9.88 -9.11 6.67
C THR A 42 -9.84 -9.99 7.92
N ALA A 43 -10.97 -10.59 8.28
CA ALA A 43 -11.10 -11.48 9.43
C ALA A 43 -10.22 -12.74 9.28
N ALA A 44 -10.28 -13.41 8.13
CA ALA A 44 -9.48 -14.61 7.85
C ALA A 44 -7.97 -14.30 7.85
N ALA A 45 -7.57 -13.18 7.24
CA ALA A 45 -6.19 -12.71 7.18
C ALA A 45 -5.63 -12.42 8.58
N ALA A 46 -6.45 -11.76 9.42
CA ALA A 46 -6.14 -11.44 10.80
C ALA A 46 -6.00 -12.69 11.68
N LEU A 47 -6.91 -13.67 11.56
CA LEU A 47 -6.80 -14.95 12.28
C LEU A 47 -5.54 -15.72 11.86
N ALA A 48 -5.26 -15.78 10.56
CA ALA A 48 -4.03 -16.40 10.05
C ALA A 48 -2.77 -15.70 10.59
N GLY A 49 -2.78 -14.36 10.66
CA GLY A 49 -1.68 -13.55 11.18
C GLY A 49 -1.42 -13.76 12.67
N ALA A 50 -2.49 -13.76 13.48
CA ALA A 50 -2.42 -14.11 14.90
C ALA A 50 -1.90 -15.54 15.10
N GLY A 51 -2.43 -16.50 14.35
CA GLY A 51 -1.99 -17.90 14.39
C GLY A 51 -0.51 -18.05 14.00
N PHE A 52 -0.04 -17.34 12.98
CA PHE A 52 1.37 -17.33 12.58
C PHE A 52 2.29 -16.71 13.65
N ALA A 53 1.83 -15.67 14.35
CA ALA A 53 2.60 -15.02 15.41
C ALA A 53 2.80 -15.92 16.65
N PHE A 54 1.78 -16.70 17.00
CA PHE A 54 1.80 -17.58 18.19
C PHE A 54 2.39 -18.96 17.93
N PHE A 55 2.13 -19.56 16.77
CA PHE A 55 2.46 -20.95 16.52
C PHE A 55 3.61 -21.08 15.51
N GLU A 56 4.37 -22.17 15.60
CA GLU A 56 5.34 -22.56 14.56
C GLU A 56 4.58 -23.02 13.31
N ARG A 57 4.18 -22.05 12.49
CA ARG A 57 3.50 -22.29 11.21
C ARG A 57 4.47 -22.16 10.05
N PRO A 58 4.18 -22.82 8.91
CA PRO A 58 4.92 -22.61 7.67
C PRO A 58 4.98 -21.13 7.30
N VAL A 59 6.13 -20.69 6.80
CA VAL A 59 6.37 -19.30 6.37
C VAL A 59 5.34 -18.85 5.31
N ALA A 60 4.83 -19.79 4.51
CA ALA A 60 3.77 -19.55 3.53
C ALA A 60 2.48 -18.99 4.15
N VAL A 61 2.09 -19.43 5.35
CA VAL A 61 0.91 -18.92 6.06
C VAL A 61 1.10 -17.45 6.44
N GLY A 62 2.31 -17.10 6.90
CA GLY A 62 2.64 -15.71 7.22
C GLY A 62 2.63 -14.81 5.98
N TRP A 63 3.19 -15.27 4.86
CA TRP A 63 3.11 -14.55 3.58
C TRP A 63 1.68 -14.34 3.11
N LEU A 64 0.86 -15.40 3.11
CA LEU A 64 -0.54 -15.33 2.74
C LEU A 64 -1.29 -14.33 3.62
N SER A 65 -1.11 -14.40 4.94
CA SER A 65 -1.71 -13.45 5.88
C SER A 65 -1.27 -12.01 5.59
N SER A 66 0.04 -11.75 5.39
CA SER A 66 0.53 -10.41 5.07
C SER A 66 -0.04 -9.85 3.77
N VAL A 67 -0.19 -10.68 2.73
CA VAL A 67 -0.79 -10.25 1.45
C VAL A 67 -2.27 -9.89 1.62
N LEU A 68 -3.03 -10.74 2.30
CA LEU A 68 -4.46 -10.48 2.52
C LEU A 68 -4.69 -9.28 3.47
N LEU A 69 -3.84 -9.10 4.48
CA LEU A 69 -3.88 -7.91 5.34
C LEU A 69 -3.49 -6.64 4.55
N LEU A 70 -2.56 -6.73 3.59
CA LEU A 70 -2.22 -5.60 2.72
C LEU A 70 -3.36 -5.23 1.77
N TRP A 71 -4.09 -6.23 1.25
CA TRP A 71 -5.34 -5.98 0.53
C TRP A 71 -6.37 -5.31 1.43
N SER A 72 -6.53 -5.83 2.65
CA SER A 72 -7.45 -5.29 3.67
C SER A 72 -7.09 -3.87 4.10
N ALA A 73 -5.82 -3.47 3.99
CA ALA A 73 -5.36 -2.10 4.21
C ALA A 73 -5.54 -1.18 2.99
N GLY A 74 -6.02 -1.73 1.87
CA GLY A 74 -6.16 -1.01 0.61
C GLY A 74 -7.05 0.23 0.73
N GLY A 75 -6.64 1.32 0.09
CA GLY A 75 -7.42 2.58 0.09
C GLY A 75 -7.22 3.48 1.30
N LEU A 76 -6.39 3.10 2.28
CA LEU A 76 -6.13 3.92 3.48
C LEU A 76 -5.65 5.35 3.16
N VAL A 77 -4.82 5.51 2.11
CA VAL A 77 -4.37 6.84 1.68
C VAL A 77 -5.53 7.70 1.19
N LEU A 78 -6.51 7.10 0.49
CA LEU A 78 -7.72 7.81 0.10
C LEU A 78 -8.48 8.27 1.34
N ASP A 79 -8.66 7.43 2.35
CA ASP A 79 -9.31 7.86 3.60
C ASP A 79 -8.58 9.02 4.26
N CYS A 80 -7.25 9.00 4.27
CA CYS A 80 -6.45 10.11 4.80
C CYS A 80 -6.71 11.42 4.02
N PHE A 81 -6.81 11.35 2.68
CA PHE A 81 -7.19 12.52 1.89
C PHE A 81 -8.61 12.98 2.20
N ARG A 82 -9.58 12.05 2.26
CA ARG A 82 -10.98 12.36 2.60
C ARG A 82 -11.06 13.04 3.98
N ALA A 83 -10.36 12.49 4.98
CA ALA A 83 -10.27 13.05 6.32
C ALA A 83 -9.59 14.41 6.34
N PHE A 84 -8.56 14.64 5.52
CA PHE A 84 -7.95 15.95 5.36
C PHE A 84 -8.97 16.99 4.87
N PHE A 85 -9.79 16.67 3.85
CA PHE A 85 -10.83 17.57 3.37
C PHE A 85 -11.91 17.85 4.44
N VAL A 86 -12.29 16.85 5.23
CA VAL A 86 -13.20 17.04 6.38
C VAL A 86 -12.61 18.01 7.40
N VAL A 87 -11.37 17.77 7.82
CA VAL A 87 -10.73 18.54 8.91
C VAL A 87 -10.41 19.96 8.48
N THR A 88 -10.04 20.18 7.22
CA THR A 88 -9.71 21.51 6.70
C THR A 88 -10.92 22.31 6.24
N GLY A 89 -12.06 21.66 6.00
CA GLY A 89 -13.27 22.30 5.47
C GLY A 89 -13.16 22.72 4.00
N ILE A 90 -12.11 22.27 3.28
CA ILE A 90 -11.98 22.53 1.84
C ILE A 90 -13.12 21.77 1.11
N PRO A 91 -13.97 22.46 0.32
CA PRO A 91 -15.11 21.82 -0.33
C PRO A 91 -14.66 20.73 -1.32
N ALA A 92 -15.01 19.47 -1.04
CA ALA A 92 -14.74 18.33 -1.92
C ALA A 92 -15.99 17.45 -2.18
N GLY A 93 -17.18 17.96 -1.81
CA GLY A 93 -18.45 17.24 -2.00
C GLY A 93 -18.43 15.84 -1.37
N GLU A 94 -18.89 14.84 -2.13
CA GLU A 94 -18.91 13.43 -1.71
C GLU A 94 -17.51 12.84 -1.43
N PHE A 95 -16.45 13.45 -1.96
CA PHE A 95 -15.08 13.04 -1.64
C PHE A 95 -14.73 13.36 -0.18
N ALA A 96 -15.35 14.37 0.46
CA ALA A 96 -15.11 14.63 1.88
C ALA A 96 -15.84 13.65 2.82
N ARG A 97 -16.59 12.65 2.34
CA ARG A 97 -17.19 11.64 3.24
C ARG A 97 -16.17 10.59 3.66
N VAL A 98 -16.02 10.35 4.96
CA VAL A 98 -15.07 9.39 5.54
C VAL A 98 -15.81 8.24 6.20
N ASP A 99 -15.40 7.02 5.90
CA ASP A 99 -15.80 5.80 6.60
C ASP A 99 -14.85 5.64 7.78
N GLY A 100 -15.15 6.33 8.89
CA GLY A 100 -14.28 6.34 10.08
C GLY A 100 -13.97 4.92 10.59
N PRO A 101 -14.99 4.06 10.82
CA PRO A 101 -14.76 2.69 11.26
C PRO A 101 -13.93 1.86 10.29
N GLY A 102 -14.21 1.92 8.98
CA GLY A 102 -13.42 1.20 7.99
C GLY A 102 -12.00 1.75 7.86
N MET A 103 -11.79 3.07 7.92
CA MET A 103 -10.46 3.70 7.93
C MET A 103 -9.63 3.17 9.12
N ALA A 104 -10.22 3.05 10.30
CA ALA A 104 -9.57 2.47 11.48
C ALA A 104 -9.21 0.98 11.25
N GLY A 105 -10.14 0.19 10.69
CA GLY A 105 -9.88 -1.21 10.33
C GLY A 105 -8.76 -1.39 9.31
N ARG A 106 -8.69 -0.50 8.31
CA ARG A 106 -7.61 -0.48 7.30
C ARG A 106 -6.27 -0.08 7.89
N ALA A 107 -6.25 0.90 8.79
CA ALA A 107 -5.05 1.30 9.51
C ALA A 107 -4.50 0.15 10.39
N LEU A 108 -5.39 -0.55 11.11
CA LEU A 108 -5.04 -1.75 11.89
C LEU A 108 -4.50 -2.86 10.98
N SER A 109 -5.14 -3.09 9.83
CA SER A 109 -4.69 -4.08 8.84
C SER A 109 -3.29 -3.76 8.30
N LEU A 110 -2.99 -2.49 8.05
CA LEU A 110 -1.64 -2.06 7.62
C LEU A 110 -0.60 -2.31 8.71
N ALA A 111 -0.93 -1.97 9.97
CA ALA A 111 -0.05 -2.22 11.10
C ALA A 111 0.20 -3.73 11.29
N ALA A 112 -0.86 -4.55 11.23
CA ALA A 112 -0.76 -6.00 11.29
C ALA A 112 0.09 -6.56 10.13
N THR A 113 -0.10 -6.05 8.91
CA THR A 113 0.73 -6.40 7.73
C THR A 113 2.21 -6.17 8.01
N GLY A 114 2.58 -4.99 8.51
CA GLY A 114 3.97 -4.67 8.81
C GLY A 114 4.58 -5.55 9.91
N LEU A 115 3.82 -5.84 10.96
CA LEU A 115 4.27 -6.64 12.11
C LEU A 115 4.39 -8.14 11.78
N VAL A 116 3.38 -8.72 11.11
CA VAL A 116 3.41 -10.11 10.62
C VAL A 116 4.50 -10.23 9.56
N GLY A 117 4.59 -9.27 8.63
CA GLY A 117 5.66 -9.20 7.64
C GLY A 117 7.03 -9.20 8.30
N ALA A 118 7.27 -8.40 9.33
CA ALA A 118 8.53 -8.39 10.06
C ALA A 118 8.90 -9.76 10.66
N LEU A 119 7.92 -10.55 11.13
CA LEU A 119 8.16 -11.93 11.59
C LEU A 119 8.52 -12.87 10.42
N VAL A 120 7.77 -12.79 9.31
CA VAL A 120 8.00 -13.58 8.09
C VAL A 120 9.39 -13.30 7.52
N LEU A 121 9.79 -12.03 7.48
CA LEU A 121 11.07 -11.58 6.93
C LEU A 121 12.29 -12.02 7.76
N ARG A 122 12.11 -12.40 9.03
CA ARG A 122 13.18 -13.03 9.83
C ARG A 122 13.47 -14.46 9.39
N ARG A 123 12.47 -15.13 8.81
CA ARG A 123 12.53 -16.52 8.36
C ARG A 123 12.72 -16.65 6.85
N THR A 124 12.69 -15.53 6.12
CA THR A 124 12.76 -15.52 4.65
C THR A 124 14.05 -14.85 4.18
N ARG A 125 14.77 -15.51 3.29
CA ARG A 125 15.86 -14.88 2.56
C ARG A 125 15.26 -14.03 1.44
N LEU A 126 15.36 -12.73 1.58
CA LEU A 126 14.96 -11.81 0.52
C LEU A 126 16.15 -11.46 -0.37
N PRO A 127 15.92 -11.28 -1.69
CA PRO A 127 16.90 -10.62 -2.52
C PRO A 127 17.17 -9.22 -1.95
N SER A 128 18.44 -8.83 -1.98
CA SER A 128 18.87 -7.50 -1.56
C SER A 128 19.84 -6.97 -2.58
N GLY A 129 19.72 -5.69 -2.93
CA GLY A 129 20.61 -5.07 -3.90
C GLY A 129 20.13 -3.67 -4.28
N PRO A 130 21.02 -2.88 -4.92
CA PRO A 130 20.68 -1.53 -5.36
C PRO A 130 19.61 -1.52 -6.45
N TRP A 131 19.41 -2.65 -7.16
CA TRP A 131 18.38 -2.78 -8.19
C TRP A 131 16.97 -2.45 -7.68
N LEU A 132 16.65 -2.75 -6.41
CA LEU A 132 15.33 -2.41 -5.83
C LEU A 132 15.06 -0.91 -5.86
N GLY A 133 16.05 -0.08 -5.54
CA GLY A 133 15.91 1.38 -5.60
C GLY A 133 15.86 1.91 -7.03
N TYR A 134 16.59 1.29 -7.97
CA TYR A 134 16.51 1.65 -9.40
C TYR A 134 15.18 1.24 -10.02
N THR A 135 14.66 0.07 -9.67
CA THR A 135 13.32 -0.37 -10.06
C THR A 135 12.26 0.57 -9.49
N ALA A 136 12.35 0.93 -8.21
CA ALA A 136 11.47 1.92 -7.60
C ALA A 136 11.53 3.27 -8.33
N PHE A 137 12.74 3.76 -8.63
CA PHE A 137 12.94 4.97 -9.43
C PHE A 137 12.24 4.88 -10.78
N ALA A 138 12.45 3.81 -11.55
CA ALA A 138 11.86 3.64 -12.88
C ALA A 138 10.32 3.54 -12.83
N LEU A 139 9.78 2.76 -11.88
CA LEU A 139 8.33 2.61 -11.72
C LEU A 139 7.64 3.92 -11.34
N GLY A 140 8.34 4.80 -10.62
CA GLY A 140 7.83 6.13 -10.26
C GLY A 140 7.42 6.97 -11.48
N PHE A 141 8.03 6.76 -12.65
CA PHE A 141 7.74 7.54 -13.86
C PHE A 141 6.47 7.10 -14.60
N ILE A 142 5.97 5.87 -14.39
CA ILE A 142 4.91 5.30 -15.24
C ILE A 142 3.66 6.18 -15.22
N TYR A 143 3.05 6.40 -14.05
CA TYR A 143 1.82 7.16 -13.94
C TYR A 143 1.97 8.66 -14.28
N PRO A 144 2.98 9.38 -13.74
CA PRO A 144 3.18 10.79 -14.08
C PRO A 144 3.46 11.04 -15.56
N THR A 145 4.17 10.13 -16.25
CA THR A 145 4.40 10.24 -17.69
C THR A 145 3.11 10.06 -18.48
N VAL A 146 2.23 9.14 -18.06
CA VAL A 146 0.90 8.96 -18.67
C VAL A 146 0.05 10.21 -18.50
N LYS A 147 -0.01 10.78 -17.28
CA LYS A 147 -0.74 12.04 -17.03
C LYS A 147 -0.16 13.21 -17.83
N LEU A 148 1.17 13.32 -17.92
CA LEU A 148 1.83 14.35 -18.71
C LEU A 148 1.54 14.19 -20.20
N TYR A 149 1.55 12.96 -20.72
CA TYR A 149 1.19 12.68 -22.11
C TYR A 149 -0.24 13.14 -22.42
N TRP A 150 -1.21 12.83 -21.55
CA TRP A 150 -2.60 13.26 -21.74
C TRP A 150 -2.78 14.77 -21.60
N SER A 151 -2.08 15.42 -20.68
CA SER A 151 -2.14 16.89 -20.53
C SER A 151 -1.54 17.63 -21.73
N LEU A 152 -0.63 17.00 -22.47
CA LEU A 152 -0.06 17.50 -23.73
C LEU A 152 -0.89 17.12 -24.97
N GLY A 153 -2.11 16.60 -24.80
CA GLY A 153 -3.04 16.29 -25.88
C GLY A 153 -2.99 14.85 -26.39
N GLY A 154 -2.18 13.98 -25.77
CA GLY A 154 -2.14 12.55 -26.08
C GLY A 154 -3.51 11.87 -25.94
N SER A 155 -3.82 10.92 -26.83
CA SER A 155 -5.12 10.23 -26.89
C SER A 155 -5.03 8.72 -26.58
N PHE A 156 -3.84 8.12 -26.62
CA PHE A 156 -3.67 6.70 -26.36
C PHE A 156 -4.07 6.35 -24.93
N LEU A 157 -5.00 5.39 -24.78
CA LEU A 157 -5.59 4.94 -23.50
C LEU A 157 -6.13 6.08 -22.62
N ARG A 158 -6.40 7.26 -23.21
CA ARG A 158 -6.95 8.38 -22.47
C ARG A 158 -8.42 8.09 -22.14
N PRO A 159 -8.85 8.26 -20.88
CA PRO A 159 -10.26 8.15 -20.53
C PRO A 159 -11.13 9.12 -21.38
N ALA A 160 -12.34 8.70 -21.72
CA ALA A 160 -13.26 9.51 -22.53
C ALA A 160 -13.51 10.90 -21.93
N ASP A 161 -13.65 10.97 -20.60
CA ASP A 161 -13.96 12.18 -19.84
C ASP A 161 -12.73 12.80 -19.15
N TYR A 162 -11.57 12.79 -19.81
CA TYR A 162 -10.37 13.43 -19.25
C TYR A 162 -10.46 14.97 -19.32
N SER A 163 -10.92 15.59 -18.23
CA SER A 163 -11.04 17.05 -18.08
C SER A 163 -10.01 17.67 -17.13
N GLU A 164 -8.98 16.90 -16.76
CA GLU A 164 -7.96 17.38 -15.82
C GLU A 164 -6.95 18.32 -16.50
N GLY A 165 -6.45 19.29 -15.72
CA GLY A 165 -5.41 20.21 -16.16
C GLY A 165 -3.99 19.61 -16.12
N PHE A 166 -2.99 20.48 -16.17
CA PHE A 166 -1.59 20.06 -16.09
C PHE A 166 -1.28 19.39 -14.72
N PRO A 167 -0.60 18.22 -14.68
CA PRO A 167 -0.53 17.35 -13.50
C PRO A 167 0.59 17.77 -12.53
N TYR A 168 0.53 19.00 -12.00
CA TYR A 168 1.58 19.54 -11.13
C TYR A 168 1.81 18.69 -9.88
N GLY A 169 0.73 18.22 -9.24
CA GLY A 169 0.82 17.42 -8.02
C GLY A 169 1.53 16.10 -8.26
N GLU A 170 1.16 15.39 -9.33
CA GLU A 170 1.76 14.13 -9.74
C GLU A 170 3.24 14.29 -10.09
N LEU A 171 3.62 15.39 -10.75
CA LEU A 171 5.02 15.67 -11.09
C LEU A 171 5.87 16.02 -9.86
N ILE A 172 5.30 16.71 -8.87
CA ILE A 172 5.98 16.96 -7.59
C ILE A 172 6.18 15.64 -6.84
N MET A 173 5.12 14.81 -6.76
CA MET A 173 5.19 13.50 -6.11
C MET A 173 6.14 12.56 -6.85
N LEU A 174 6.21 12.62 -8.18
CA LEU A 174 7.22 11.94 -9.00
C LEU A 174 8.62 12.33 -8.55
N ALA A 175 8.92 13.64 -8.54
CA ALA A 175 10.24 14.12 -8.21
C ALA A 175 10.67 13.66 -6.81
N ILE A 176 9.77 13.78 -5.83
CA ILE A 176 10.02 13.33 -4.44
C ILE A 176 10.22 11.81 -4.40
N GLY A 177 9.34 11.03 -5.03
CA GLY A 177 9.40 9.57 -5.04
C GLY A 177 10.64 9.02 -5.76
N ALA A 178 10.98 9.60 -6.90
CA ALA A 178 12.14 9.22 -7.71
C ALA A 178 13.45 9.57 -6.98
N VAL A 179 13.61 10.81 -6.53
CA VAL A 179 14.79 11.25 -5.76
C VAL A 179 14.90 10.47 -4.46
N GLY A 180 13.79 10.28 -3.74
CA GLY A 180 13.74 9.48 -2.52
C GLY A 180 14.15 8.03 -2.75
N SER A 181 13.70 7.41 -3.85
CA SER A 181 14.10 6.05 -4.22
C SER A 181 15.60 5.94 -4.53
N LEU A 182 16.17 6.94 -5.21
CA LEU A 182 17.61 7.02 -5.43
C LEU A 182 18.38 7.25 -4.12
N ALA A 183 17.85 8.05 -3.20
CA ALA A 183 18.47 8.28 -1.89
C ALA A 183 18.66 6.95 -1.11
N LEU A 184 17.76 5.98 -1.29
CA LEU A 184 17.86 4.68 -0.64
C LEU A 184 19.05 3.84 -1.11
N VAL A 185 19.59 4.10 -2.30
CA VAL A 185 20.65 3.28 -2.91
C VAL A 185 21.94 4.04 -3.22
N GLN A 186 21.86 5.35 -3.38
CA GLN A 186 23.00 6.19 -3.75
C GLN A 186 23.85 6.61 -2.55
N ALA A 187 25.13 6.89 -2.80
CA ALA A 187 26.07 7.29 -1.75
C ALA A 187 25.68 8.60 -1.06
N TRP A 188 25.09 9.56 -1.79
CA TRP A 188 24.66 10.84 -1.23
C TRP A 188 23.48 10.68 -0.26
N GLY A 189 22.60 9.69 -0.47
CA GLY A 189 21.47 9.45 0.42
C GLY A 189 21.90 8.98 1.81
N ARG A 190 23.09 8.35 1.92
CA ARG A 190 23.73 8.01 3.21
C ARG A 190 24.20 9.23 4.00
N ARG A 191 24.27 10.41 3.38
CA ARG A 191 24.59 11.67 4.07
C ARG A 191 23.37 12.33 4.69
N LEU A 192 22.16 11.89 4.32
CA LEU A 192 20.91 12.40 4.90
C LEU A 192 20.66 11.80 6.29
N PRO A 193 19.90 12.49 7.17
CA PRO A 193 19.49 11.94 8.45
C PRO A 193 18.78 10.60 8.27
N ARG A 194 19.33 9.54 8.88
CA ARG A 194 18.83 8.17 8.73
C ARG A 194 17.33 8.05 9.05
N GLY A 195 16.86 8.77 10.07
CA GLY A 195 15.45 8.80 10.45
C GLY A 195 14.55 9.28 9.32
N LEU A 196 14.94 10.36 8.63
CA LEU A 196 14.19 10.95 7.52
C LEU A 196 14.13 10.01 6.31
N VAL A 197 15.24 9.37 5.97
CA VAL A 197 15.29 8.42 4.85
C VAL A 197 14.43 7.19 5.12
N LEU A 198 14.49 6.65 6.34
CA LEU A 198 13.71 5.48 6.73
C LEU A 198 12.21 5.79 6.87
N SER A 199 11.84 6.92 7.49
CA SER A 199 10.44 7.31 7.59
C SER A 199 9.86 7.59 6.21
N GLY A 200 10.56 8.36 5.36
CA GLY A 200 10.14 8.62 3.99
C GLY A 200 9.98 7.35 3.17
N GLY A 201 10.95 6.43 3.25
CA GLY A 201 10.89 5.14 2.54
C GLY A 201 9.72 4.26 2.99
N TRP A 202 9.53 4.06 4.29
CA TRP A 202 8.43 3.23 4.81
C TRP A 202 7.06 3.88 4.62
N THR A 203 6.94 5.20 4.78
CA THR A 203 5.70 5.94 4.49
C THR A 203 5.35 5.85 3.00
N GLY A 204 6.31 6.12 2.10
CA GLY A 204 6.10 6.00 0.66
C GLY A 204 5.70 4.58 0.25
N ALA A 205 6.40 3.57 0.78
CA ALA A 205 6.05 2.17 0.55
C ALA A 205 4.63 1.83 1.00
N ALA A 206 4.24 2.26 2.21
CA ALA A 206 2.89 2.02 2.74
C ALA A 206 1.81 2.71 1.90
N MET A 207 2.04 3.98 1.52
CA MET A 207 1.09 4.74 0.71
C MET A 207 0.88 4.09 -0.66
N LEU A 208 1.97 3.80 -1.37
CA LEU A 208 1.93 3.19 -2.70
C LEU A 208 1.34 1.78 -2.67
N SER A 209 1.73 0.97 -1.67
CA SER A 209 1.26 -0.42 -1.58
C SER A 209 -0.22 -0.49 -1.23
N THR A 210 -0.74 0.37 -0.36
CA THR A 210 -2.18 0.40 -0.03
C THR A 210 -3.03 0.94 -1.18
N MET A 211 -2.54 1.94 -1.93
CA MET A 211 -3.24 2.41 -3.13
C MET A 211 -3.24 1.35 -4.24
N GLY A 212 -2.09 0.72 -4.48
CA GLY A 212 -1.96 -0.32 -5.50
C GLY A 212 -2.69 -1.61 -5.14
N SER A 213 -2.63 -2.05 -3.88
CA SER A 213 -3.28 -3.30 -3.42
C SER A 213 -4.79 -3.24 -3.58
N MET A 214 -5.42 -2.11 -3.23
CA MET A 214 -6.85 -1.91 -3.39
C MET A 214 -7.30 -2.21 -4.82
N SER A 215 -6.67 -1.58 -5.81
CA SER A 215 -7.08 -1.73 -7.20
C SER A 215 -6.69 -3.09 -7.77
N VAL A 216 -5.48 -3.59 -7.48
CA VAL A 216 -5.04 -4.90 -8.01
C VAL A 216 -5.91 -6.02 -7.46
N PHE A 217 -6.06 -6.12 -6.15
CA PHE A 217 -6.84 -7.19 -5.55
C PHE A 217 -8.35 -6.97 -5.71
N GLY A 218 -8.83 -5.72 -5.71
CA GLY A 218 -10.22 -5.40 -6.03
C GLY A 218 -10.59 -5.81 -7.45
N THR A 219 -9.71 -5.57 -8.43
CA THR A 219 -9.91 -6.03 -9.82
C THR A 219 -9.88 -7.56 -9.92
N LEU A 220 -8.93 -8.22 -9.26
CA LEU A 220 -8.89 -9.69 -9.21
C LEU A 220 -10.16 -10.27 -8.57
N SER A 221 -10.60 -9.68 -7.46
CA SER A 221 -11.85 -10.05 -6.76
C SER A 221 -13.06 -9.89 -7.66
N GLN A 222 -13.12 -8.81 -8.44
CA GLN A 222 -14.15 -8.57 -9.45
C GLN A 222 -14.15 -9.59 -10.58
N LEU A 223 -12.97 -9.92 -11.12
CA LEU A 223 -12.81 -10.94 -12.16
C LEU A 223 -13.22 -12.33 -11.68
N MET A 224 -13.07 -12.60 -10.38
CA MET A 224 -13.52 -13.84 -9.74
C MET A 224 -15.00 -13.83 -9.34
N GLY A 225 -15.73 -12.72 -9.55
CA GLY A 225 -17.13 -12.59 -9.17
C GLY A 225 -17.37 -12.50 -7.65
N VAL A 226 -16.35 -12.14 -6.87
CA VAL A 226 -16.45 -12.04 -5.40
C VAL A 226 -17.02 -10.69 -4.96
N THR A 227 -16.72 -9.62 -5.70
CA THR A 227 -17.16 -8.26 -5.39
C THR A 227 -17.50 -7.48 -6.66
N ASP A 228 -18.40 -6.52 -6.57
CA ASP A 228 -18.43 -5.40 -7.51
C ASP A 228 -17.12 -4.62 -7.35
N GLY A 229 -16.28 -4.63 -8.37
CA GLY A 229 -14.96 -4.02 -8.31
C GLY A 229 -14.91 -2.60 -8.87
N PRO A 230 -13.75 -1.95 -8.77
CA PRO A 230 -13.62 -0.53 -9.13
C PRO A 230 -13.49 -0.30 -10.64
N VAL A 231 -13.40 -1.36 -11.45
CA VAL A 231 -13.06 -1.26 -12.87
C VAL A 231 -14.28 -1.55 -13.75
N PRO A 232 -14.62 -0.69 -14.71
CA PRO A 232 -15.64 -1.01 -15.71
C PRO A 232 -15.07 -2.07 -16.68
N LEU A 233 -15.27 -3.36 -16.39
CA LEU A 233 -14.71 -4.47 -17.18
C LEU A 233 -15.17 -4.49 -18.66
N GLY A 234 -16.26 -3.79 -18.98
CA GLY A 234 -16.73 -3.61 -20.37
C GLY A 234 -15.88 -2.64 -21.19
N ASP A 235 -14.98 -1.87 -20.56
CA ASP A 235 -14.06 -0.95 -21.23
C ASP A 235 -12.62 -1.47 -21.10
N ALA A 236 -12.14 -2.13 -22.16
CA ALA A 236 -10.78 -2.68 -22.20
C ALA A 236 -9.70 -1.62 -21.98
N SER A 237 -9.93 -0.37 -22.42
CA SER A 237 -8.96 0.71 -22.24
C SER A 237 -8.85 1.12 -20.76
N ALA A 238 -9.98 1.22 -20.07
CA ALA A 238 -10.02 1.46 -18.63
C ALA A 238 -9.38 0.32 -17.84
N VAL A 239 -9.64 -0.94 -18.22
CA VAL A 239 -9.03 -2.11 -17.55
C VAL A 239 -7.51 -2.09 -17.66
N VAL A 240 -6.97 -1.89 -18.88
CA VAL A 240 -5.53 -1.84 -19.11
C VAL A 240 -4.92 -0.66 -18.36
N MET A 241 -5.53 0.51 -18.45
CA MET A 241 -5.04 1.73 -17.80
C MET A 241 -5.00 1.58 -16.27
N VAL A 242 -6.10 1.14 -15.65
CA VAL A 242 -6.18 0.90 -14.20
C VAL A 242 -5.16 -0.16 -13.79
N SER A 243 -5.06 -1.27 -14.51
CA SER A 243 -4.11 -2.34 -14.21
C SER A 243 -2.66 -1.86 -14.30
N CYS A 244 -2.31 -1.10 -15.34
CA CYS A 244 -0.96 -0.57 -15.50
C CYS A 244 -0.61 0.47 -14.43
N VAL A 245 -1.50 1.42 -14.16
CA VAL A 245 -1.27 2.50 -13.18
C VAL A 245 -1.18 1.92 -11.78
N TYR A 246 -2.21 1.23 -11.30
CA TYR A 246 -2.23 0.76 -9.92
C TYR A 246 -1.34 -0.47 -9.70
N GLY A 247 -1.17 -1.31 -10.72
CA GLY A 247 -0.16 -2.36 -10.71
C GLY A 247 1.24 -1.76 -10.57
N SER A 248 1.55 -0.70 -11.32
CA SER A 248 2.83 0.01 -11.17
C SER A 248 3.01 0.60 -9.77
N TRP A 249 1.96 1.13 -9.15
CA TRP A 249 2.02 1.65 -7.77
C TRP A 249 2.28 0.55 -6.75
N LEU A 250 1.62 -0.61 -6.87
CA LEU A 250 1.89 -1.74 -5.98
C LEU A 250 3.34 -2.20 -6.12
N LEU A 251 3.81 -2.40 -7.36
CA LEU A 251 5.20 -2.79 -7.61
C LEU A 251 6.19 -1.73 -7.12
N PHE A 252 5.86 -0.44 -7.28
CA PHE A 252 6.68 0.67 -6.81
C PHE A 252 6.76 0.64 -5.28
N GLY A 253 5.63 0.50 -4.59
CA GLY A 253 5.58 0.39 -3.12
C GLY A 253 6.40 -0.79 -2.60
N LEU A 254 6.29 -1.96 -3.23
CA LEU A 254 7.08 -3.14 -2.88
C LEU A 254 8.59 -2.95 -3.14
N ALA A 255 8.96 -2.32 -4.26
CA ALA A 255 10.35 -2.00 -4.57
C ALA A 255 10.95 -1.00 -3.57
N VAL A 256 10.20 0.05 -3.19
CA VAL A 256 10.58 1.01 -2.14
C VAL A 256 10.72 0.32 -0.78
N ALA A 257 9.79 -0.58 -0.41
CA ALA A 257 9.88 -1.35 0.82
C ALA A 257 11.16 -2.19 0.87
N GLY A 258 11.47 -2.89 -0.23
CA GLY A 258 12.69 -3.68 -0.38
C GLY A 258 13.96 -2.83 -0.29
N ALA A 259 14.00 -1.70 -1.00
CA ALA A 259 15.12 -0.76 -0.96
C ALA A 259 15.31 -0.15 0.44
N THR A 260 14.22 0.21 1.11
CA THR A 260 14.22 0.75 2.48
C THR A 260 14.73 -0.28 3.49
N LEU A 261 14.29 -1.53 3.38
CA LEU A 261 14.80 -2.62 4.22
C LEU A 261 16.30 -2.87 3.98
N ALA A 262 16.75 -2.83 2.73
CA ALA A 262 18.16 -2.96 2.38
C ALA A 262 18.99 -1.82 2.99
N TYR A 263 18.56 -0.56 2.83
CA TYR A 263 19.18 0.61 3.44
C TYR A 263 19.24 0.51 4.97
N GLN A 264 18.14 0.09 5.61
CA GLN A 264 18.07 -0.11 7.06
C GLN A 264 19.10 -1.13 7.55
N ARG A 265 19.22 -2.26 6.85
CA ARG A 265 20.18 -3.34 7.19
C ARG A 265 21.63 -2.92 6.97
N GLN A 266 21.92 -2.19 5.89
CA GLN A 266 23.25 -1.69 5.59
C GLN A 266 23.71 -0.67 6.64
N THR A 267 22.87 0.31 6.96
CA THR A 267 23.21 1.38 7.91
C THR A 267 23.31 0.89 9.36
N ALA A 268 22.50 -0.11 9.75
CA ALA A 268 22.60 -0.71 11.08
C ALA A 268 23.94 -1.42 11.33
N ARG A 269 24.54 -2.03 10.29
CA ARG A 269 25.85 -2.69 10.40
C ARG A 269 27.00 -1.70 10.62
N VAL A 270 26.87 -0.48 10.08
CA VAL A 270 27.87 0.57 10.26
C VAL A 270 27.85 1.09 11.69
N LEU A 271 26.67 1.27 12.29
CA LEU A 271 26.52 1.75 13.66
C LEU A 271 26.93 0.74 14.75
N ALA A 272 27.05 -0.54 14.39
CA ALA A 272 27.45 -1.60 15.31
C ALA A 272 28.97 -1.87 15.30
N ARG A 273 29.73 -1.17 14.45
CA ARG A 273 31.19 -1.21 14.37
C ARG A 273 31.77 0.03 15.02
#